data_AF-A0A5C7V988-F1
#
_entry.id   AF-A0A5C7V988-F1
#
_cell.length_a   1.000
_cell.length_b   1.000
_cell.length_c   1.000
_cell.angle_alpha   90.00
_cell.angle_beta   90.00
_cell.angle_gamma   90.00
#
_symmetry.space_group_name_H-M   'P 1'
#
loop_
_entity.id
_entity.type
_entity.pdbx_description
1 polymer ?
#
loop_
_entity_poly.entity_id
_entity_poly.type
_entity_poly.pdbx_seq_one_letter_code
_entity_poly.pdbx_strand_id
1 'polypeptide(L)'
;MHESIEHKAPKVLVDEYGNFHQITDELARGGQGVVYRTTDADLAVKQPLDASGQPDKNANLRERFQRIRLLPMPRRIPVSLPLAILRDEPGYVMRLLNDMKPFAVFDLDGRSKKKLEDEKQALPQWLAKIPEKDLALRLLHYASTGSTRRRLRALAKCATILARLHNAGMVYGDISPNNAFIGEGDTPDVWLIDADNMRPELVSGGVSVYTPGYGAPEVVQGRDQSRPRTDCWAFAVMAFKLLALCH
;
A
#
# COMPACT_ATOMS: atom_id res chain seq x y z
N MET A 1 -41.78 -0.26 -4.29
CA MET A 1 -41.06 1.03 -4.21
C MET A 1 -39.78 0.88 -4.98
N HIS A 2 -39.62 1.59 -6.09
CA HIS A 2 -38.35 1.68 -6.81
C HIS A 2 -37.44 2.61 -5.99
N GLU A 3 -36.31 2.09 -5.50
CA GLU A 3 -35.22 2.93 -5.00
C GLU A 3 -34.58 3.65 -6.19
N SER A 4 -34.81 4.94 -6.25
CA SER A 4 -34.13 5.86 -7.17
C SER A 4 -32.64 5.84 -6.83
N ILE A 5 -31.82 5.26 -7.71
CA ILE A 5 -30.36 5.38 -7.63
C ILE A 5 -30.02 6.84 -7.93
N GLU A 6 -29.84 7.66 -6.90
CA GLU A 6 -29.27 9.01 -7.05
C GLU A 6 -27.89 8.89 -7.71
N HIS A 7 -27.83 9.21 -9.01
CA HIS A 7 -26.56 9.49 -9.67
C HIS A 7 -26.01 10.78 -9.07
N LYS A 8 -25.15 10.66 -8.05
CA LYS A 8 -24.29 11.76 -7.61
C LYS A 8 -23.57 12.31 -8.84
N ALA A 9 -23.72 13.61 -9.09
CA ALA A 9 -22.99 14.28 -10.17
C ALA A 9 -21.50 13.97 -10.06
N PRO A 10 -20.80 13.73 -11.18
CA PRO A 10 -19.38 13.40 -11.17
C PRO A 10 -18.61 14.53 -10.50
N LYS A 11 -17.90 14.21 -9.41
CA LYS A 11 -17.08 15.19 -8.70
C LYS A 11 -15.81 15.42 -9.52
N VAL A 12 -15.60 16.67 -9.91
CA VAL A 12 -14.38 17.10 -10.62
C VAL A 12 -13.50 17.87 -9.64
N LEU A 13 -12.24 17.48 -9.59
CA LEU A 13 -11.21 18.11 -8.77
C LEU A 13 -10.19 18.79 -9.70
N VAL A 14 -9.62 19.91 -9.27
CA VAL A 14 -8.62 20.65 -10.05
C VAL A 14 -7.30 20.66 -9.29
N ASP A 15 -6.21 20.36 -9.98
CA ASP A 15 -4.87 20.42 -9.40
C ASP A 15 -4.23 21.83 -9.50
N GLU A 16 -3.09 22.02 -8.84
CA GLU A 16 -2.37 23.30 -8.82
C GLU A 16 -1.87 23.78 -10.18
N TYR A 17 -1.87 22.91 -11.20
CA TYR A 17 -1.52 23.24 -12.59
C TYR A 17 -2.75 23.52 -13.46
N GLY A 18 -3.96 23.42 -12.90
CA GLY A 18 -5.21 23.64 -13.61
C GLY A 18 -5.72 22.42 -14.38
N ASN A 19 -5.16 21.22 -14.17
CA ASN A 19 -5.70 20.01 -14.78
C ASN A 19 -6.95 19.53 -14.03
N PHE A 20 -7.92 19.03 -14.78
CA PHE A 20 -9.18 18.52 -14.25
C PHE A 20 -9.12 17.00 -14.07
N HIS A 21 -9.52 16.54 -12.88
CA HIS A 21 -9.53 15.14 -12.47
C HIS A 21 -10.95 14.75 -12.05
N GLN A 22 -11.65 14.01 -12.91
CA GLN A 22 -12.97 13.49 -12.57
C GLN A 22 -12.81 12.19 -11.78
N ILE A 23 -13.26 12.17 -10.53
CA ILE A 23 -13.20 10.96 -9.67
C ILE A 23 -14.39 10.04 -9.93
N THR A 24 -14.17 8.73 -9.85
CA THR A 24 -15.19 7.70 -10.06
C THR A 24 -15.37 6.85 -8.81
N ASP A 25 -14.61 5.76 -8.70
CA ASP A 25 -14.75 4.73 -7.68
C ASP A 25 -13.81 4.97 -6.52
N GLU A 26 -14.25 4.60 -5.31
CA GLU A 26 -13.36 4.50 -4.16
C GLU A 26 -12.53 3.21 -4.28
N LEU A 27 -11.20 3.37 -4.37
CA LEU A 27 -10.26 2.25 -4.48
C LEU A 27 -9.87 1.70 -3.11
N ALA A 28 -9.65 2.60 -2.15
CA ALA A 28 -9.21 2.25 -0.80
C ALA A 28 -9.57 3.35 0.20
N ARG A 29 -9.83 2.96 1.45
CA ARG A 29 -10.05 3.87 2.58
C ARG A 29 -9.34 3.33 3.81
N GLY A 30 -8.64 4.21 4.52
CA GLY A 30 -7.91 3.88 5.74
C GLY A 30 -7.69 5.11 6.63
N GLY A 31 -6.95 4.93 7.72
CA GLY A 31 -6.74 5.99 8.71
C GLY A 31 -5.97 7.21 8.21
N GLN A 32 -5.28 7.11 7.07
CA GLN A 32 -4.53 8.23 6.46
C GLN A 32 -5.28 8.90 5.31
N GLY A 33 -6.44 8.39 4.90
CA GLY A 33 -7.19 8.96 3.78
C GLY A 33 -8.03 7.96 2.99
N VAL A 34 -8.64 8.48 1.94
CA VAL A 34 -9.36 7.76 0.91
C VAL A 34 -8.67 7.98 -0.43
N VAL A 35 -8.63 6.93 -1.26
CA VAL A 35 -8.07 6.95 -2.61
C VAL A 35 -9.20 6.71 -3.60
N TYR A 36 -9.35 7.62 -4.55
CA TYR A 36 -10.32 7.56 -5.64
C TYR A 36 -9.62 7.28 -6.96
N ARG A 37 -10.26 6.47 -7.80
CA ARG A 37 -9.93 6.34 -9.21
C ARG A 37 -10.33 7.61 -9.96
N THR A 38 -9.55 7.99 -10.97
CA THR A 38 -9.93 9.03 -11.92
C THR A 38 -10.37 8.45 -13.26
N THR A 39 -10.98 9.27 -14.12
CA THR A 39 -11.27 8.90 -15.51
C THR A 39 -10.01 8.67 -16.34
N ASP A 40 -8.89 9.32 -15.99
CA ASP A 40 -7.56 8.91 -16.45
C ASP A 40 -7.19 7.59 -15.75
N ALA A 41 -6.90 6.57 -16.56
CA ALA A 41 -6.59 5.24 -16.07
C ALA A 41 -5.34 5.25 -15.17
N ASP A 42 -4.33 6.07 -15.46
CA ASP A 42 -3.02 6.02 -14.81
C ASP A 42 -2.90 6.92 -13.58
N LEU A 43 -4.00 7.59 -13.22
CA LEU A 43 -4.05 8.52 -12.10
C LEU A 43 -5.06 8.08 -11.02
N ALA A 44 -4.75 8.49 -9.80
CA ALA A 44 -5.63 8.38 -8.65
C ALA A 44 -5.53 9.64 -7.80
N VAL A 45 -6.60 9.95 -7.08
CA VAL A 45 -6.64 11.06 -6.14
C VAL A 45 -6.65 10.50 -4.71
N LYS A 46 -5.70 10.90 -3.88
CA LYS A 46 -5.75 10.64 -2.44
C LYS A 46 -6.23 11.88 -1.71
N GLN A 47 -7.29 11.74 -0.92
CA GLN A 47 -7.77 12.77 -0.01
C GLN A 47 -7.62 12.30 1.44
N PRO A 48 -7.01 13.08 2.34
CA PRO A 48 -6.93 12.75 3.75
C PRO A 48 -8.30 12.83 4.40
N LEU A 49 -8.53 12.08 5.47
CA LEU A 49 -9.80 12.07 6.19
C LEU A 49 -9.63 12.63 7.60
N ASP A 50 -10.64 13.36 8.07
CA ASP A 50 -10.76 13.81 9.45
C ASP A 50 -11.38 12.73 10.36
N ALA A 51 -11.53 13.02 11.65
CA ALA A 51 -12.13 12.09 12.62
C ALA A 51 -13.60 11.71 12.29
N SER A 52 -14.29 12.49 11.46
CA SER A 52 -15.65 12.21 10.99
C SER A 52 -15.69 11.39 9.69
N GLY A 53 -14.52 11.08 9.11
CA GLY A 53 -14.39 10.35 7.86
C GLY A 53 -14.67 11.19 6.62
N GLN A 54 -14.65 12.53 6.75
CA GLN A 54 -14.77 13.50 5.66
C GLN A 54 -13.40 14.05 5.26
N PRO A 55 -13.21 14.60 4.04
CA PRO A 55 -11.93 15.17 3.64
C PRO A 55 -11.44 16.26 4.60
N ASP A 56 -10.26 16.07 5.19
CA ASP A 56 -9.70 16.98 6.19
C ASP A 56 -9.20 18.28 5.55
N LYS A 57 -9.90 19.40 5.82
CA LYS A 57 -9.57 20.74 5.30
C LYS A 57 -8.57 21.53 6.15
N ASN A 58 -8.24 21.05 7.35
CA ASN A 58 -7.43 21.78 8.33
C ASN A 58 -5.98 21.32 8.40
N ALA A 59 -5.66 20.13 7.89
CA ALA A 59 -4.29 19.64 7.93
C ALA A 59 -3.38 20.45 6.97
N ASN A 60 -2.16 20.75 7.41
CA ASN A 60 -1.10 21.44 6.65
C ASN A 60 -0.53 20.53 5.54
N LEU A 61 -1.42 19.99 4.73
CA LEU A 61 -1.23 18.90 3.78
C LEU A 61 -0.44 19.35 2.58
N ARG A 62 -0.67 20.60 2.15
CA ARG A 62 0.05 21.20 1.02
C ARG A 62 1.55 21.24 1.29
N GLU A 63 1.95 21.69 2.47
CA GLU A 63 3.37 21.73 2.85
C GLU A 63 3.95 20.32 2.97
N ARG A 64 3.22 19.38 3.60
CA ARG A 64 3.65 17.97 3.71
C ARG A 64 3.89 17.34 2.33
N PHE A 65 2.95 17.46 1.40
CA PHE A 65 3.06 16.88 0.07
C PHE A 65 4.11 17.58 -0.79
N GLN A 66 4.29 18.90 -0.64
CA GLN A 66 5.41 19.61 -1.27
C GLN A 66 6.76 19.08 -0.77
N ARG A 67 6.92 18.88 0.55
CA ARG A 67 8.15 18.32 1.12
C ARG A 67 8.45 16.93 0.55
N ILE A 68 7.45 16.06 0.41
CA ILE A 68 7.62 14.71 -0.16
C ILE A 68 8.10 14.78 -1.62
N ARG A 69 7.57 15.71 -2.41
CA ARG A 69 7.98 15.92 -3.82
C ARG A 69 9.40 16.44 -3.96
N LEU A 70 9.90 17.13 -2.94
CA LEU A 70 11.24 17.73 -2.90
C LEU A 70 12.28 16.83 -2.25
N LEU A 71 11.92 15.61 -1.85
CA LEU A 71 12.86 14.65 -1.28
C LEU A 71 13.97 14.32 -2.29
N PRO A 72 15.23 14.13 -1.83
CA PRO A 72 16.35 13.77 -2.69
C PRO A 72 16.26 12.29 -3.13
N MET A 73 15.28 11.99 -3.98
CA MET A 73 14.95 10.62 -4.35
C MET A 73 15.99 10.01 -5.29
N PRO A 74 16.42 8.75 -5.05
CA PRO A 74 17.25 8.04 -6.00
C PRO A 74 16.59 7.98 -7.39
N ARG A 75 17.38 8.18 -8.46
CA ARG A 75 16.86 8.20 -9.84
C ARG A 75 16.11 6.89 -10.16
N ARG A 76 14.92 6.98 -10.74
CA ARG A 76 14.10 5.81 -11.13
C ARG A 76 13.88 4.83 -9.98
N ILE A 77 13.59 5.35 -8.79
CA ILE A 77 13.14 4.50 -7.69
C ILE A 77 11.65 4.20 -7.86
N PRO A 78 11.21 2.92 -7.76
CA PRO A 78 9.82 2.56 -7.97
C PRO A 78 9.00 2.83 -6.69
N VAL A 79 8.79 4.12 -6.43
CA VAL A 79 7.93 4.64 -5.37
C VAL A 79 6.92 5.58 -6.03
N SER A 80 5.63 5.38 -5.76
CA SER A 80 4.59 6.33 -6.18
C SER A 80 4.64 7.56 -5.27
N LEU A 81 4.89 8.72 -5.86
CA LEU A 81 4.95 10.01 -5.18
C LEU A 81 3.78 10.89 -5.63
N PRO A 82 3.38 11.89 -4.81
CA PRO A 82 2.45 12.91 -5.25
C PRO A 82 2.94 13.59 -6.53
N LEU A 83 2.09 13.66 -7.56
CA LEU A 83 2.38 14.31 -8.84
C LEU A 83 1.99 15.80 -8.79
N ALA A 84 0.79 16.09 -8.30
CA ALA A 84 0.24 17.43 -8.20
C ALA A 84 -0.66 17.54 -6.96
N ILE A 85 -0.68 18.69 -6.31
CA ILE A 85 -1.56 18.95 -5.16
C ILE A 85 -2.89 19.50 -5.66
N LEU A 86 -4.00 19.11 -5.03
CA LEU A 86 -5.32 19.65 -5.36
C LEU A 86 -5.40 21.13 -4.96
N ARG A 87 -5.97 21.96 -5.84
CA ARG A 87 -6.03 23.42 -5.67
C ARG A 87 -7.13 23.85 -4.69
N ASP A 88 -8.33 23.29 -4.89
CA ASP A 88 -9.56 23.77 -4.24
C ASP A 88 -10.04 22.85 -3.10
N GLU A 89 -9.44 21.67 -2.97
CA GLU A 89 -9.82 20.61 -2.02
C GLU A 89 -8.56 19.98 -1.41
N PRO A 90 -8.61 19.36 -0.22
CA PRO A 90 -7.47 18.67 0.36
C PRO A 90 -7.15 17.38 -0.40
N GLY A 91 -5.87 17.14 -0.64
CA GLY A 91 -5.38 15.93 -1.27
C GLY A 91 -4.37 16.17 -2.39
N TYR A 92 -4.03 15.10 -3.08
CA TYR A 92 -3.09 15.12 -4.20
C TYR A 92 -3.43 14.06 -5.23
N VAL A 93 -2.96 14.30 -6.44
CA VAL A 93 -2.97 13.37 -7.56
C VAL A 93 -1.70 12.55 -7.51
N MET A 94 -1.80 11.24 -7.71
CA MET A 94 -0.66 10.32 -7.76
C MET A 94 -0.82 9.31 -8.88
N ARG A 95 0.27 8.61 -9.19
CA ARG A 95 0.24 7.50 -10.15
C ARG A 95 -0.57 6.34 -9.57
N LEU A 96 -1.52 5.85 -10.35
CA LEU A 96 -2.19 4.59 -10.11
C LEU A 96 -1.35 3.45 -10.69
N LEU A 97 -1.06 2.45 -9.87
CA LEU A 97 -0.32 1.26 -10.29
C LEU A 97 -1.29 0.22 -10.88
N ASN A 98 -1.79 0.50 -12.08
CA ASN A 98 -2.64 -0.45 -12.81
C ASN A 98 -1.94 -1.79 -12.98
N ASP A 99 -2.73 -2.87 -12.96
CA ASP A 99 -2.26 -4.26 -13.13
C ASP A 99 -1.26 -4.76 -12.08
N MET A 100 -1.06 -4.00 -11.00
CA MET A 100 -0.30 -4.44 -9.84
C MET A 100 -1.26 -4.78 -8.68
N LYS A 101 -0.88 -5.80 -7.91
CA LYS A 101 -1.61 -6.22 -6.71
C LYS A 101 -0.81 -5.89 -5.46
N PRO A 102 -1.45 -5.47 -4.35
CA PRO A 102 -0.74 -5.32 -3.09
C PRO A 102 -0.18 -6.69 -2.65
N PHE A 103 0.92 -6.71 -1.92
CA PHE A 103 1.49 -7.93 -1.35
C PHE A 103 0.50 -8.64 -0.43
N ALA A 104 -0.50 -7.93 0.09
CA ALA A 104 -1.62 -8.51 0.84
C ALA A 104 -2.36 -9.63 0.09
N VAL A 105 -2.25 -9.73 -1.25
CA VAL A 105 -2.80 -10.88 -1.99
C VAL A 105 -2.10 -12.21 -1.67
N PHE A 106 -0.91 -12.18 -1.08
CA PHE A 106 -0.21 -13.39 -0.61
C PHE A 106 -0.81 -13.93 0.68
N ASP A 107 -1.59 -13.12 1.40
CA ASP A 107 -2.24 -13.50 2.64
C ASP A 107 -3.62 -14.10 2.34
N LEU A 108 -3.97 -15.19 3.02
CA LEU A 108 -5.29 -15.79 2.93
C LEU A 108 -6.24 -15.09 3.92
N ASP A 109 -6.70 -13.89 3.56
CA ASP A 109 -7.70 -13.18 4.36
C ASP A 109 -9.08 -13.88 4.33
N GLY A 110 -9.98 -13.49 5.24
CA GLY A 110 -11.31 -14.11 5.34
C GLY A 110 -12.13 -14.02 4.05
N ARG A 111 -11.92 -12.96 3.25
CA ARG A 111 -12.59 -12.78 1.95
C ARG A 111 -12.05 -13.74 0.90
N SER A 112 -10.72 -13.83 0.78
CA SER A 112 -10.04 -14.74 -0.15
C SER A 112 -10.32 -16.20 0.19
N LYS A 113 -10.35 -16.53 1.49
CA LYS A 113 -10.76 -17.86 1.97
C LYS A 113 -12.19 -18.19 1.56
N LYS A 114 -13.14 -17.30 1.84
CA LYS A 114 -14.55 -17.51 1.46
C LYS A 114 -14.70 -17.68 -0.05
N LYS A 115 -14.00 -16.87 -0.84
CA LYS A 115 -14.00 -16.98 -2.30
C LYS A 115 -13.51 -18.36 -2.77
N LEU A 116 -12.41 -18.87 -2.21
CA LEU A 116 -11.91 -20.21 -2.53
C LEU A 116 -12.90 -21.32 -2.14
N GLU A 117 -13.62 -21.16 -1.04
CA GLU A 117 -14.65 -22.10 -0.60
C GLU A 117 -15.89 -22.08 -1.51
N ASP A 118 -16.33 -20.88 -1.91
CA ASP A 118 -17.51 -20.67 -2.76
C ASP A 118 -17.28 -21.16 -4.19
N GLU A 119 -16.06 -20.98 -4.73
CA GLU A 119 -15.67 -21.44 -6.07
C GLU A 119 -15.62 -22.97 -6.19
N LYS A 120 -15.83 -23.72 -5.09
CA LYS A 120 -15.73 -25.19 -5.01
C LYS A 120 -14.50 -25.72 -5.75
N GLN A 121 -13.38 -24.99 -5.65
CA GLN A 121 -12.19 -25.31 -6.40
C GLN A 121 -11.72 -26.70 -5.96
N ALA A 122 -11.74 -27.66 -6.89
CA ALA A 122 -11.42 -29.04 -6.56
C ALA A 122 -9.99 -29.10 -6.03
N LEU A 123 -9.84 -29.47 -4.75
CA LEU A 123 -8.52 -29.63 -4.17
C LEU A 123 -7.76 -30.70 -4.97
N PRO A 124 -6.52 -30.42 -5.41
CA PRO A 124 -5.65 -31.44 -5.95
C PRO A 124 -5.62 -32.67 -5.04
N GLN A 125 -5.53 -33.88 -5.61
CA GLN A 125 -5.59 -35.13 -4.84
C GLN A 125 -4.59 -35.18 -3.67
N TRP A 126 -3.43 -34.54 -3.81
CA TRP A 126 -2.43 -34.48 -2.75
C TRP A 126 -2.85 -33.57 -1.58
N LEU A 127 -3.58 -32.48 -1.84
CA LEU A 127 -4.14 -31.58 -0.81
C LEU A 127 -5.38 -32.17 -0.15
N ALA A 128 -6.20 -32.92 -0.89
CA ALA A 128 -7.39 -33.57 -0.36
C ALA A 128 -7.10 -34.59 0.76
N LYS A 129 -5.84 -35.05 0.87
CA LYS A 129 -5.37 -35.95 1.93
C LYS A 129 -4.96 -35.23 3.22
N ILE A 130 -4.88 -33.89 3.22
CA ILE A 130 -4.55 -33.12 4.41
C ILE A 130 -5.81 -33.05 5.30
N PRO A 131 -5.77 -33.54 6.56
CA PRO A 131 -6.94 -33.57 7.44
C PRO A 131 -7.44 -32.17 7.79
N GLU A 132 -6.53 -31.21 7.92
CA GLU A 132 -6.84 -29.84 8.30
C GLU A 132 -7.20 -29.00 7.06
N LYS A 133 -8.50 -28.71 6.90
CA LYS A 133 -9.03 -27.93 5.77
C LYS A 133 -8.38 -26.54 5.65
N ASP A 134 -8.11 -25.88 6.78
CA ASP A 134 -7.51 -24.53 6.78
C ASP A 134 -6.09 -24.56 6.20
N LEU A 135 -5.26 -25.52 6.64
CA LEU A 135 -3.93 -25.74 6.09
C LEU A 135 -3.98 -26.08 4.61
N ALA A 136 -4.92 -26.93 4.18
CA ALA A 136 -5.08 -27.27 2.77
C ALA A 136 -5.42 -26.04 1.90
N LEU A 137 -6.31 -25.16 2.38
CA LEU A 137 -6.66 -23.92 1.70
C LEU A 137 -5.48 -22.92 1.68
N ARG A 138 -4.73 -22.80 2.77
CA ARG A 138 -3.50 -21.96 2.82
C ARG A 138 -2.47 -22.42 1.80
N LEU A 139 -2.25 -23.73 1.69
CA LEU A 139 -1.32 -24.31 0.71
C LEU A 139 -1.82 -24.16 -0.73
N LEU A 140 -3.13 -24.30 -0.97
CA LEU A 140 -3.72 -24.02 -2.27
C LEU A 140 -3.51 -22.54 -2.66
N HIS A 141 -3.82 -21.62 -1.75
CA HIS A 141 -3.61 -20.18 -1.95
C HIS A 141 -2.13 -19.84 -2.17
N TYR A 142 -1.24 -20.46 -1.41
CA TYR A 142 0.20 -20.31 -1.58
C TYR A 142 0.64 -20.69 -2.99
N ALA A 143 0.16 -21.83 -3.47
CA ALA A 143 0.45 -22.32 -4.81
C ALA A 143 -0.13 -21.40 -5.89
N SER A 144 -1.40 -21.03 -5.79
CA SER A 144 -2.12 -20.21 -6.78
C SER A 144 -1.59 -18.77 -6.88
N THR A 145 -0.97 -18.26 -5.80
CA THR A 145 -0.34 -16.94 -5.76
C THR A 145 1.16 -16.96 -6.14
N GLY A 146 1.61 -18.00 -6.84
CA GLY A 146 2.98 -18.06 -7.40
C GLY A 146 4.05 -18.61 -6.45
N SER A 147 3.64 -19.27 -5.35
CA SER A 147 4.50 -20.06 -4.47
C SER A 147 5.72 -19.28 -3.92
N THR A 148 6.79 -20.02 -3.56
CA THR A 148 8.03 -19.47 -2.99
C THR A 148 8.74 -18.54 -3.95
N ARG A 149 8.79 -18.90 -5.24
CA ARG A 149 9.54 -18.15 -6.26
C ARG A 149 9.03 -16.72 -6.39
N ARG A 150 7.71 -16.52 -6.49
CA ARG A 150 7.12 -15.19 -6.63
C ARG A 150 7.33 -14.35 -5.38
N ARG A 151 7.15 -14.93 -4.18
CA ARG A 151 7.39 -14.25 -2.89
C ARG A 151 8.85 -13.83 -2.71
N LEU A 152 9.81 -14.70 -3.02
CA LEU A 152 11.23 -14.36 -2.94
C LEU A 152 11.60 -13.23 -3.92
N ARG A 153 11.08 -13.25 -5.15
CA ARG A 153 11.28 -12.16 -6.12
C ARG A 153 10.67 -10.85 -5.63
N ALA A 154 9.45 -10.91 -5.07
CA ALA A 154 8.75 -9.77 -4.49
C ALA A 154 9.58 -9.12 -3.36
N LEU A 155 10.01 -9.93 -2.40
CA LEU A 155 10.80 -9.52 -1.24
C LEU A 155 12.17 -8.99 -1.65
N ALA A 156 12.86 -9.64 -2.60
CA ALA A 156 14.16 -9.18 -3.10
C ALA A 156 14.07 -7.80 -3.78
N LYS A 157 13.06 -7.58 -4.63
CA LYS A 157 12.85 -6.27 -5.25
C LYS A 157 12.44 -5.21 -4.21
N CYS A 158 11.56 -5.55 -3.27
CA CYS A 158 11.19 -4.64 -2.17
C CYS A 158 12.40 -4.25 -1.30
N ALA A 159 13.22 -5.22 -0.90
CA ALA A 159 14.47 -4.97 -0.18
C ALA A 159 15.44 -4.08 -0.97
N THR A 160 15.50 -4.25 -2.30
CA THR A 160 16.33 -3.39 -3.18
C THR A 160 15.84 -1.94 -3.16
N ILE A 161 14.53 -1.70 -3.13
CA ILE A 161 13.96 -0.35 -3.02
C ILE A 161 14.35 0.27 -1.68
N LEU A 162 14.16 -0.47 -0.59
CA LEU A 162 14.51 -0.02 0.76
C LEU A 162 16.01 0.29 0.88
N ALA A 163 16.88 -0.60 0.42
CA ALA A 163 18.32 -0.37 0.44
C ALA A 163 18.71 0.90 -0.33
N ARG A 164 18.07 1.17 -1.46
CA ARG A 164 18.30 2.40 -2.24
C ARG A 164 17.80 3.66 -1.52
N LEU A 165 16.66 3.60 -0.84
CA LEU A 165 16.17 4.69 0.01
C LEU A 165 17.14 4.95 1.17
N HIS A 166 17.48 3.91 1.91
CA HIS A 166 18.34 3.99 3.10
C HIS A 166 19.73 4.50 2.74
N ASN A 167 20.31 4.07 1.62
CA ASN A 167 21.58 4.61 1.11
C ASN A 167 21.53 6.08 0.73
N ALA A 168 20.34 6.62 0.45
CA ALA A 168 20.11 8.05 0.23
C ALA A 168 19.76 8.81 1.53
N GLY A 169 19.89 8.17 2.69
CA GLY A 169 19.53 8.76 3.98
C GLY A 169 18.02 8.94 4.17
N MET A 170 17.20 8.17 3.47
CA MET A 170 15.73 8.25 3.53
C MET A 170 15.16 7.14 4.40
N VAL A 171 14.11 7.46 5.17
CA VAL A 171 13.25 6.51 5.87
C VAL A 171 11.94 6.42 5.11
N TYR A 172 11.47 5.21 4.81
CA TYR A 172 10.18 5.01 4.16
C TYR A 172 9.02 5.20 5.13
N GLY A 173 9.09 4.55 6.30
CA GLY A 173 8.28 4.86 7.48
C GLY A 173 7.00 4.06 7.66
N ASP A 174 6.50 3.31 6.67
CA ASP A 174 5.28 2.49 6.81
C ASP A 174 5.27 1.23 5.91
N ILE A 175 6.33 0.42 5.99
CA ILE A 175 6.41 -0.84 5.21
C ILE A 175 5.33 -1.82 5.66
N SER A 176 4.50 -2.26 4.72
CA SER A 176 3.44 -3.25 4.95
C SER A 176 3.01 -3.93 3.65
N PRO A 177 2.28 -5.07 3.73
CA PRO A 177 1.75 -5.72 2.53
C PRO A 177 0.75 -4.88 1.74
N ASN A 178 0.13 -3.88 2.36
CA ASN A 178 -0.81 -2.97 1.70
C ASN A 178 -0.11 -1.84 0.97
N ASN A 179 1.15 -1.56 1.28
CA ASN A 179 1.93 -0.47 0.68
C ASN A 179 2.97 -0.97 -0.33
N ALA A 180 3.25 -2.27 -0.38
CA ALA A 180 4.08 -2.91 -1.40
C ALA A 180 3.22 -3.57 -2.47
N PHE A 181 3.49 -3.30 -3.75
CA PHE A 181 2.74 -3.78 -4.90
C PHE A 181 3.62 -4.61 -5.82
N ILE A 182 3.04 -5.65 -6.43
CA ILE A 182 3.71 -6.54 -7.37
C ILE A 182 2.92 -6.65 -8.68
N GLY A 183 3.62 -6.52 -9.81
CA GLY A 183 3.05 -6.76 -11.14
C GLY A 183 2.90 -8.24 -11.47
N GLU A 184 2.21 -8.56 -12.55
CA GLU A 184 2.10 -9.95 -13.02
C GLU A 184 3.36 -10.41 -13.80
N GLY A 185 3.42 -11.71 -14.12
CA GLY A 185 4.49 -12.31 -14.92
C GLY A 185 5.70 -12.84 -14.13
N ASP A 186 6.67 -13.37 -14.87
CA ASP A 186 7.84 -14.07 -14.31
C ASP A 186 8.88 -13.15 -13.67
N THR A 187 9.05 -11.95 -14.22
CA THR A 187 9.96 -10.92 -13.71
C THR A 187 9.17 -9.72 -13.21
N PRO A 188 8.30 -9.90 -12.20
CA PRO A 188 7.30 -8.91 -11.85
C PRO A 188 7.96 -7.67 -11.27
N ASP A 189 7.51 -6.48 -11.68
CA ASP A 189 7.95 -5.25 -11.02
C ASP A 189 7.35 -5.10 -9.63
N VAL A 190 8.08 -4.38 -8.77
CA VAL A 190 7.64 -4.07 -7.41
C VAL A 190 7.72 -2.57 -7.22
N TRP A 191 6.66 -2.03 -6.64
CA TRP A 191 6.53 -0.61 -6.34
C TRP A 191 6.08 -0.43 -4.90
N LEU A 192 6.51 0.65 -4.27
CA LEU A 192 5.95 1.10 -3.01
C LEU A 192 4.99 2.27 -3.25
N ILE A 193 3.87 2.30 -2.54
CA ILE A 193 2.93 3.44 -2.56
C ILE A 193 2.95 4.17 -1.22
N ASP A 194 2.03 5.08 -0.98
CA ASP A 194 1.84 5.75 0.31
C ASP A 194 3.13 6.32 0.93
N ALA A 195 3.85 7.11 0.14
CA ALA A 195 5.09 7.77 0.56
C ALA A 195 4.86 8.94 1.55
N ASP A 196 3.66 9.07 2.13
CA ASP A 196 3.28 10.21 2.97
C ASP A 196 4.11 10.30 4.26
N ASN A 197 4.65 9.18 4.71
CA ASN A 197 5.49 9.08 5.90
C ASN A 197 7.00 9.13 5.58
N MET A 198 7.35 9.18 4.29
CA MET A 198 8.73 9.20 3.82
C MET A 198 9.41 10.53 4.14
N ARG A 199 10.65 10.45 4.60
CA ARG A 199 11.44 11.63 5.01
C ARG A 199 12.94 11.33 5.06
N PRO A 200 13.81 12.34 5.11
CA PRO A 200 15.20 12.15 5.49
C PRO A 200 15.31 11.59 6.91
N GLU A 201 16.34 10.80 7.16
CA GLU A 201 16.70 10.38 8.51
C GLU A 201 17.06 11.60 9.36
N LEU A 202 16.50 11.64 10.57
CA LEU A 202 16.77 12.69 11.54
C LEU A 202 17.59 12.11 12.68
N VAL A 203 18.60 12.85 13.14
CA VAL A 203 19.42 12.44 14.29
C VAL A 203 18.58 12.33 15.56
N SER A 204 17.61 13.23 15.74
CA SER A 204 16.69 13.27 16.87
C SER A 204 15.30 13.72 16.45
N GLY A 205 14.27 13.25 17.15
CA GLY A 205 12.88 13.54 16.83
C GLY A 205 12.39 12.81 15.57
N GLY A 206 11.36 13.38 14.95
CA GLY A 206 10.59 12.78 13.86
C GLY A 206 9.20 12.33 14.30
N VAL A 207 8.46 11.73 13.37
CA VAL A 207 7.11 11.20 13.60
C VAL A 207 7.11 9.72 13.25
N SER A 208 6.38 8.92 14.01
CA SER A 208 6.23 7.49 13.72
C SER A 208 4.77 7.16 13.46
N VAL A 209 4.55 6.50 12.34
CA VAL A 209 3.32 5.78 12.01
C VAL A 209 3.76 4.35 11.75
N TYR A 210 2.91 3.39 12.04
CA TYR A 210 3.16 2.00 11.67
C TYR A 210 1.85 1.27 11.42
N THR A 211 1.90 0.35 10.46
CA THR A 211 0.83 -0.62 10.27
C THR A 211 0.78 -1.58 11.48
N PRO A 212 -0.39 -1.78 12.12
CA PRO A 212 -0.53 -2.72 13.24
C PRO A 212 0.05 -4.11 12.93
N GLY A 213 0.83 -4.65 13.86
CA GLY A 213 1.53 -5.92 13.69
C GLY A 213 2.80 -5.87 12.85
N TYR A 214 3.24 -4.69 12.39
CA TYR A 214 4.52 -4.45 11.69
C TYR A 214 5.44 -3.44 12.40
N GLY A 215 4.95 -2.77 13.45
CA GLY A 215 5.71 -1.77 14.20
C GLY A 215 6.95 -2.35 14.88
N ALA A 216 8.08 -1.64 14.76
CA ALA A 216 9.31 -1.96 15.49
C ALA A 216 9.15 -1.69 16.99
N PRO A 217 9.80 -2.47 17.87
CA PRO A 217 9.59 -2.38 19.31
C PRO A 217 9.94 -0.98 19.85
N GLU A 218 10.97 -0.32 19.35
CA GLU A 218 11.34 1.03 19.76
C GLU A 218 10.27 2.07 19.41
N VAL A 219 9.56 1.88 18.30
CA VAL A 219 8.48 2.77 17.85
C VAL A 219 7.21 2.49 18.65
N VAL A 220 6.84 1.22 18.81
CA VAL A 220 5.63 0.81 19.55
C VAL A 220 5.72 1.21 21.02
N GLN A 221 6.92 1.14 21.62
CA GLN A 221 7.16 1.49 23.02
C GLN A 221 7.43 2.99 23.22
N GLY A 222 7.42 3.80 22.17
CA GLY A 222 7.71 5.24 22.25
C GLY A 222 9.13 5.57 22.69
N ARG A 223 10.08 4.63 22.52
CA ARG A 223 11.50 4.80 22.92
C ARG A 223 12.31 5.51 21.85
N ASP A 224 11.95 5.37 20.58
CA ASP A 224 12.52 6.11 19.47
C ASP A 224 11.47 6.31 18.35
N GLN A 225 11.83 7.07 17.33
CA GLN A 225 11.01 7.33 16.15
C GLN A 225 11.42 6.44 14.97
N SER A 226 10.66 6.45 13.87
CA SER A 226 11.02 5.66 12.68
C SER A 226 12.39 6.06 12.13
N ARG A 227 13.20 5.04 11.85
CA ARG A 227 14.56 5.06 11.31
C ARG A 227 14.70 3.99 10.22
N PRO A 228 15.80 3.94 9.45
CA PRO A 228 16.01 2.88 8.46
C PRO A 228 15.88 1.47 9.07
N ARG A 229 16.37 1.26 10.29
CA ARG A 229 16.21 -0.01 11.02
C ARG A 229 14.74 -0.37 11.35
N THR A 230 13.87 0.62 11.50
CA THR A 230 12.43 0.43 11.70
C THR A 230 11.80 -0.13 10.42
N ASP A 231 12.19 0.38 9.26
CA ASP A 231 11.76 -0.17 7.97
C ASP A 231 12.28 -1.62 7.81
N CYS A 232 13.52 -1.89 8.23
CA CYS A 232 14.10 -3.24 8.21
C CYS A 232 13.31 -4.21 9.10
N TRP A 233 12.88 -3.77 10.29
CA TRP A 233 12.02 -4.56 11.16
C TRP A 233 10.68 -4.89 10.48
N ALA A 234 9.98 -3.87 9.98
CA ALA A 234 8.70 -4.05 9.31
C ALA A 234 8.83 -4.97 8.07
N PHE A 235 9.90 -4.80 7.30
CA PHE A 235 10.24 -5.68 6.19
C PHE A 235 10.50 -7.12 6.65
N ALA A 236 11.24 -7.34 7.74
CA ALA A 236 11.51 -8.67 8.27
C ALA A 236 10.23 -9.38 8.74
N VAL A 237 9.32 -8.65 9.41
CA VAL A 237 8.01 -9.18 9.79
C VAL A 237 7.19 -9.56 8.55
N MET A 238 7.17 -8.71 7.53
CA MET A 238 6.50 -8.99 6.25
C MET A 238 7.10 -10.21 5.57
N ALA A 239 8.43 -10.30 5.47
CA ALA A 239 9.11 -11.46 4.89
C ALA A 239 8.77 -12.75 5.65
N PHE A 240 8.80 -12.71 6.98
CA PHE A 240 8.44 -13.85 7.83
C PHE A 240 7.01 -14.32 7.58
N LYS A 241 6.02 -13.42 7.63
CA LYS A 241 4.61 -13.75 7.41
C LYS A 241 4.35 -14.33 6.02
N LEU A 242 4.95 -13.73 4.98
CA LEU A 242 4.79 -14.17 3.59
C LEU A 242 5.38 -15.56 3.34
N LEU A 243 6.52 -15.88 3.97
CA LEU A 243 7.24 -17.14 3.75
C LEU A 243 6.80 -18.27 4.68
N ALA A 244 6.37 -17.95 5.90
CA ALA A 244 5.95 -18.93 6.90
C ALA A 244 4.43 -19.21 6.90
N LEU A 245 3.65 -18.46 6.12
CA LEU A 245 2.17 -18.56 6.08
C LEU A 245 1.51 -18.29 7.44
N CYS A 246 2.12 -17.38 8.21
CA CYS A 246 1.68 -16.96 9.54
C CYS A 246 0.97 -15.61 9.53
N HIS A 247 0.23 -15.32 8.46
CA HIS A 247 -0.65 -14.15 8.35
C HIS A 247 -2.03 -14.40 8.95
#